data_AF-A0A7C5UVI2-F1
#
_entry.id   AF-A0A7C5UVI2-F1
#
_cell.length_a   1.000
_cell.length_b   1.000
_cell.length_c   1.000
_cell.angle_alpha   90.00
_cell.angle_beta   90.00
_cell.angle_gamma   90.00
#
_symmetry.space_group_name_H-M   'P 1'
#
loop_
_entity.id
_entity.type
_entity.pdbx_description
1 polymer ?
#
loop_
_entity_poly.entity_id
_entity_poly.type
_entity_poly.pdbx_seq_one_letter_code
_entity_poly.pdbx_strand_id
1 'polypeptide(L)'
;MIDTPPEIAEMVRTRLMARSGAERLRMRVEMFEVARRMVLASLPPGLSDMERKRQLYERIYGAPLPGSESKPHFSHTPPSTA
;
A
#
# COMPACT_ATOMS: atom_id res chain seq x y z
N MET A 1 -6.48 8.38 12.98
CA MET A 1 -6.00 9.74 13.29
C MET A 1 -6.47 10.07 14.70
N ILE A 2 -5.75 9.58 15.70
CA ILE A 2 -6.09 9.75 17.13
C ILE A 2 -5.34 10.94 17.74
N ASP A 3 -4.27 11.40 17.08
CA ASP A 3 -3.42 12.52 17.49
C ASP A 3 -3.93 13.89 16.99
N THR A 4 -5.19 13.98 16.59
CA THR A 4 -5.80 15.23 16.10
C THR A 4 -7.01 15.56 16.95
N PRO A 5 -7.05 16.75 17.58
CA PRO A 5 -8.21 17.17 18.37
C PRO A 5 -9.51 17.12 17.55
N PRO A 6 -10.65 16.72 18.14
CA PRO A 6 -11.92 16.56 17.42
C PRO A 6 -12.35 17.79 16.63
N GLU A 7 -12.16 18.99 17.19
CA GLU A 7 -12.50 20.25 16.54
C GLU A 7 -11.69 20.50 15.25
N ILE A 8 -10.43 20.05 15.22
CA ILE A 8 -9.58 20.13 14.03
C ILE A 8 -10.01 19.11 12.99
N ALA A 9 -10.34 17.89 13.41
CA ALA A 9 -10.86 16.85 12.51
C ALA A 9 -12.16 17.31 11.83
N GLU A 10 -13.08 17.92 12.58
CA GLU A 10 -14.33 18.46 12.06
C GLU A 10 -14.13 19.67 11.15
N MET A 11 -13.22 20.58 11.49
CA MET A 11 -12.85 21.70 10.61
C MET A 11 -12.32 21.19 9.26
N VAL A 12 -11.41 20.21 9.28
CA VAL A 12 -10.82 19.63 8.06
C VAL A 12 -11.90 18.92 7.24
N ARG A 13 -12.76 18.13 7.90
CA ARG A 13 -13.88 17.42 7.25
C ARG A 13 -14.82 18.40 6.56
N THR A 14 -15.25 19.44 7.26
CA THR A 14 -16.14 20.49 6.72
C THR A 14 -15.55 21.14 5.47
N ARG A 15 -14.28 21.58 5.55
CA ARG A 15 -13.59 22.21 4.40
C ARG A 15 -13.40 21.26 3.22
N LEU A 16 -13.13 19.99 3.49
CA LEU A 16 -13.01 18.98 2.44
C LEU A 16 -14.35 18.74 1.75
N MET A 17 -15.44 18.65 2.51
CA MET A 17 -16.79 18.40 1.96
C MET A 17 -17.38 19.60 1.24
N ALA A 18 -16.93 20.82 1.53
CA ALA A 18 -17.30 22.02 0.78
C ALA A 18 -16.73 22.05 -0.67
N ARG A 19 -15.73 21.21 -0.99
CA ARG A 19 -15.17 21.08 -2.34
C ARG A 19 -16.03 20.17 -3.21
N SER A 20 -15.95 20.33 -4.52
CA SER A 20 -16.56 19.41 -5.47
C SER A 20 -15.96 18.00 -5.39
N GLY A 21 -16.71 16.99 -5.86
CA GLY A 21 -16.21 15.62 -5.94
C GLY A 21 -14.93 15.50 -6.77
N ALA A 22 -14.85 16.22 -7.89
CA ALA A 22 -13.68 16.23 -8.78
C ALA A 22 -12.43 16.81 -8.10
N GLU A 23 -12.58 17.89 -7.34
CA GLU A 23 -11.46 18.48 -6.58
C GLU A 23 -10.97 17.53 -5.49
N ARG A 24 -11.90 16.90 -4.75
CA ARG A 24 -11.52 15.89 -3.75
C ARG A 24 -10.77 14.70 -4.37
N LEU A 25 -11.19 14.26 -5.55
CA LEU A 25 -10.51 13.20 -6.29
C LEU A 25 -9.10 13.63 -6.70
N ARG A 26 -8.95 14.82 -7.32
CA ARG A 26 -7.65 15.35 -7.72
C ARG A 26 -6.68 15.43 -6.55
N MET A 27 -7.12 16.01 -5.42
CA MET A 27 -6.31 16.10 -4.20
C MET A 27 -5.83 14.72 -3.73
N ARG A 28 -6.71 13.71 -3.74
CA ARG A 28 -6.35 12.34 -3.34
C ARG A 28 -5.37 11.69 -4.31
N VAL A 29 -5.54 11.88 -5.61
CA VAL A 29 -4.64 11.32 -6.64
C VAL A 29 -3.24 11.93 -6.50
N GLU A 30 -3.14 13.25 -6.33
CA GLU A 30 -1.85 13.92 -6.15
C GLU A 30 -1.12 13.45 -4.88
N MET A 31 -1.83 13.33 -3.76
CA MET A 31 -1.26 12.80 -2.53
C MET A 31 -0.81 11.34 -2.68
N PHE A 32 -1.60 10.52 -3.37
CA PHE A 32 -1.25 9.12 -3.63
C PHE A 32 0.01 9.01 -4.50
N GLU A 33 0.13 9.82 -5.55
CA GLU A 33 1.32 9.83 -6.41
C GLU A 33 2.60 10.23 -5.67
N VAL A 34 2.50 11.16 -4.72
CA VAL A 34 3.64 11.50 -3.85
C VAL A 34 4.00 10.32 -2.95
N ALA A 35 3.02 9.75 -2.24
CA ALA A 35 3.25 8.62 -1.34
C ALA A 35 3.83 7.41 -2.08
N ARG A 36 3.28 7.07 -3.25
CA ARG A 36 3.76 5.97 -4.10
C ARG A 36 5.22 6.17 -4.51
N ARG A 37 5.60 7.39 -4.93
CA ARG A 37 7.00 7.71 -5.28
C ARG A 37 7.93 7.56 -4.08
N MET A 38 7.54 8.06 -2.92
CA MET A 38 8.33 7.94 -1.69
C MET A 38 8.53 6.47 -1.28
N VAL A 39 7.46 5.67 -1.31
CA VAL A 39 7.54 4.23 -0.98
C VAL A 39 8.48 3.53 -1.96
N LEU A 40 8.28 3.73 -3.26
CA LEU A 40 9.13 3.10 -4.30
C LEU A 40 10.60 3.47 -4.17
N ALA A 41 10.92 4.72 -3.82
CA ALA A 41 12.29 5.17 -3.59
C ALA A 41 12.92 4.56 -2.32
N SER A 42 12.10 4.18 -1.33
CA SER A 42 12.56 3.55 -0.09
C SER A 42 12.76 2.04 -0.17
N LEU A 43 12.37 1.40 -1.27
CA LEU A 43 12.48 -0.06 -1.41
C LEU A 43 13.94 -0.48 -1.67
N PRO A 44 14.37 -1.65 -1.16
CA PRO A 44 15.68 -2.20 -1.48
C PRO A 44 15.91 -2.34 -3.00
N PRO A 45 17.14 -2.12 -3.49
CA PRO A 45 17.48 -2.44 -4.86
C PRO A 45 17.48 -3.96 -5.10
N GLY A 46 17.36 -4.38 -6.36
CA GLY A 46 17.49 -5.80 -6.75
C GLY A 46 16.25 -6.68 -6.51
N LEU A 47 15.12 -6.10 -6.10
CA LEU A 47 13.86 -6.84 -5.97
C LEU A 47 13.34 -7.29 -7.34
N SER A 48 12.74 -8.49 -7.39
CA SER A 48 11.90 -8.88 -8.52
C SER A 48 10.65 -8.00 -8.61
N ASP A 49 10.03 -7.95 -9.79
CA ASP A 49 8.81 -7.18 -10.00
C ASP A 49 7.66 -7.59 -9.06
N MET A 50 7.56 -8.89 -8.75
CA MET A 50 6.53 -9.40 -7.84
C MET A 50 6.79 -8.99 -6.39
N GLU A 51 8.03 -9.06 -5.92
CA GLU A 51 8.39 -8.60 -4.58
C GLU A 51 8.22 -7.09 -4.45
N ARG A 52 8.58 -6.34 -5.49
CA ARG A 52 8.36 -4.89 -5.55
C ARG A 52 6.89 -4.53 -5.46
N LYS A 53 6.02 -5.24 -6.21
CA LYS A 53 4.56 -5.07 -6.16
C LYS A 53 4.00 -5.43 -4.78
N ARG A 54 4.44 -6.54 -4.21
CA ARG A 54 4.02 -7.00 -2.87
C ARG A 54 4.36 -5.96 -1.80
N GLN A 55 5.63 -5.51 -1.75
CA GLN A 55 6.07 -4.53 -0.76
C GLN A 55 5.40 -3.17 -0.95
N LEU A 56 5.22 -2.70 -2.19
CA LEU A 56 4.48 -1.47 -2.46
C LEU A 56 3.04 -1.56 -1.92
N TYR A 57 2.35 -2.66 -2.20
CA TYR A 57 0.97 -2.88 -1.77
C TYR A 57 0.86 -2.90 -0.24
N GLU A 58 1.70 -3.71 0.41
CA GLU A 58 1.73 -3.83 1.88
C GLU A 58 2.00 -2.50 2.57
N ARG A 59 2.94 -1.69 2.05
CA ARG A 59 3.26 -0.37 2.61
C ARG A 59 2.11 0.64 2.46
N ILE A 60 1.38 0.60 1.35
CA ILE A 60 0.32 1.57 1.04
C ILE A 60 -0.99 1.21 1.73
N TYR A 61 -1.35 -0.07 1.76
CA TYR A 61 -2.65 -0.54 2.23
C TYR A 61 -2.60 -1.19 3.63
N GLY A 62 -1.42 -1.50 4.15
CA GLY A 62 -1.25 -2.16 5.44
C GLY A 62 -1.75 -3.61 5.46
N ALA A 63 -1.89 -4.23 4.29
CA ALA A 63 -2.42 -5.58 4.12
C ALA A 63 -1.60 -6.35 3.05
N PRO A 64 -1.52 -7.68 3.13
CA PRO A 64 -0.83 -8.49 2.13
C PRO A 64 -1.48 -8.34 0.75
N LEU A 65 -0.66 -8.39 -0.30
CA LEU A 65 -1.14 -8.37 -1.67
C LEU A 65 -1.98 -9.63 -1.95
N PRO A 66 -3.27 -9.52 -2.32
CA PRO A 66 -4.09 -10.69 -2.60
C PRO A 66 -3.48 -11.56 -3.70
N GLY A 67 -3.37 -12.86 -3.46
CA GLY A 67 -2.81 -13.81 -4.43
C GLY A 67 -1.28 -13.76 -4.57
N SER A 68 -0.56 -13.00 -3.73
CA SER A 68 0.91 -13.06 -3.67
C SER A 68 1.45 -14.14 -2.73
N GLU A 69 0.57 -14.94 -2.13
CA GLU A 69 0.95 -16.09 -1.33
C GLU A 69 1.68 -17.08 -2.24
N SER A 70 2.96 -17.34 -1.93
CA SER A 70 3.68 -18.44 -2.56
C SER A 70 2.93 -19.73 -2.24
N LYS A 71 2.45 -20.43 -3.27
CA LYS A 71 2.02 -21.83 -3.11
C LYS A 71 3.12 -22.56 -2.34
N PRO A 72 2.80 -23.37 -1.31
CA PRO A 72 3.83 -24.13 -0.61
C PRO A 72 4.61 -24.93 -1.66
N HIS A 73 5.92 -24.69 -1.74
CA HIS A 73 6.81 -25.57 -2.46
C HIS A 73 6.75 -26.91 -1.73
N PHE A 74 5.89 -27.82 -2.21
CA PHE A 74 6.01 -29.22 -1.85
C PHE A 74 7.36 -29.67 -2.41
N SER A 75 8.38 -29.73 -1.56
CA SER A 75 9.61 -30.43 -1.87
C SER A 75 9.23 -31.90 -2.04
N HIS A 76 9.08 -32.33 -3.29
CA HIS A 76 9.15 -33.75 -3.61
C HIS A 76 10.57 -34.19 -3.33
N THR A 77 10.84 -34.60 -2.09
CA THR A 77 11.98 -35.45 -1.79
C THR A 77 11.59 -36.84 -2.31
N PRO A 78 12.17 -37.33 -3.42
CA PRO A 78 11.89 -38.70 -3.84
C PRO A 78 12.38 -39.66 -2.75
N PRO A 79 11.66 -40.74 -2.47
CA PRO A 79 12.08 -41.70 -1.46
C PRO A 79 13.42 -42.32 -1.87
N SER A 80 14.40 -42.22 -0.97
CA SER A 80 15.68 -42.91 -1.09
C SER A 80 15.41 -44.41 -1.17
N THR A 81 15.64 -44.99 -2.34
CA THR A 81 15.55 -46.44 -2.54
C THR A 81 16.74 -47.08 -1.82
N ALA A 82 16.44 -47.91 -0.81
CA ALA A 82 17.38 -48.81 -0.15
C ALA A 82 17.16 -50.24 -0.66
#